data_AF-A0A842IFT7-F1
#
_entry.id   AF-A0A842IFT7-F1
#
_cell.length_a   1.000
_cell.length_b   1.000
_cell.length_c   1.000
_cell.angle_alpha   90.00
_cell.angle_beta   90.00
_cell.angle_gamma   90.00
#
_symmetry.space_group_name_H-M   'P 1'
#
loop_
_entity.id
_entity.type
_entity.pdbx_description
1 polymer ?
#
loop_
_entity_poly.entity_id
_entity_poly.type
_entity_poly.pdbx_seq_one_letter_code
_entity_poly.pdbx_strand_id
1 'polypeptide(L)'
;MTIINRERYSCSARRERGTCSCPVSISVTELEDRILASLTDILFGREDLIEEFAASFRAEVERLRRSRTDNRPALQKELDKVARSIDRALSFILEGDGDPGSIRSKLAELEAKKRDLERQIRQSVPTPTIDIHPNLGELYRRKVQEMNRLLLDEATRPQAMEIIRSLVERIEVTPGATRGKATVTLYGALASILDFALGATHAKATADGGLCRSLMVAGAGFEPAAFRL
;
A
#
# COMPACT_ATOMS: atom_id res chain seq x y z
N MET A 1 23.18 -19.05 18.35
CA MET A 1 22.25 -18.98 19.52
C MET A 1 21.78 -20.39 19.81
N THR A 2 21.63 -20.79 21.08
CA THR A 2 21.07 -22.10 21.47
C THR A 2 19.82 -21.89 22.31
N ILE A 3 18.83 -22.78 22.16
CA ILE A 3 17.59 -22.78 22.94
C ILE A 3 17.79 -23.65 24.19
N ILE A 4 17.49 -23.08 25.35
CA ILE A 4 17.47 -23.77 26.65
C ILE A 4 16.03 -24.16 26.98
N ASN A 5 15.79 -25.43 27.28
CA ASN A 5 14.49 -25.97 27.72
C ASN A 5 13.31 -25.62 26.80
N ARG A 6 13.57 -25.35 25.51
CA ARG A 6 12.56 -24.86 24.54
C ARG A 6 11.94 -23.50 24.87
N GLU A 7 12.43 -22.81 25.89
CA GLU A 7 11.80 -21.60 26.44
C GLU A 7 12.69 -20.36 26.35
N ARG A 8 14.01 -20.52 26.22
CA ARG A 8 14.94 -19.39 26.36
C ARG A 8 16.10 -19.42 25.37
N TYR A 9 16.35 -18.30 24.71
CA TYR A 9 17.50 -18.11 23.85
C TYR A 9 18.73 -17.69 24.66
N SER A 10 19.88 -18.30 24.35
CA SER A 10 21.16 -18.00 24.98
C SER A 10 22.34 -18.11 24.00
N CYS A 11 23.45 -17.44 24.31
CA CYS A 11 24.67 -17.55 23.51
C CYS A 11 25.28 -18.96 23.61
N SER A 12 25.32 -19.68 22.48
CA SER A 12 25.91 -21.02 22.40
C SER A 12 27.42 -21.00 22.66
N ALA A 13 28.15 -19.99 22.16
CA ALA A 13 29.58 -19.85 22.41
C ALA A 13 29.91 -19.67 23.90
N ARG A 14 29.03 -18.99 24.66
CA ARG A 14 29.17 -18.89 26.13
C ARG A 14 28.85 -20.21 26.83
N ARG A 15 27.75 -20.85 26.43
CA ARG A 15 27.22 -22.03 27.14
C ARG A 15 27.99 -23.31 26.85
N GLU A 16 28.35 -23.54 25.59
CA GLU A 16 28.94 -24.79 25.12
C GLU A 16 30.47 -24.71 25.04
N ARG A 17 31.03 -23.54 24.72
CA ARG A 17 32.47 -23.38 24.44
C ARG A 17 33.20 -22.49 25.44
N GLY A 18 32.49 -21.73 26.28
CA GLY A 18 33.08 -20.76 27.21
C GLY A 18 33.82 -19.59 26.55
N THR A 19 33.71 -19.39 25.23
CA THR A 19 34.49 -18.39 24.48
C THR A 19 33.81 -17.03 24.35
N CYS A 20 32.63 -16.85 24.96
CA CYS A 20 31.87 -15.60 24.93
C CYS A 20 31.45 -15.20 26.35
N SER A 21 31.54 -13.92 26.68
CA SER A 21 31.22 -13.37 28.01
C SER A 21 29.80 -12.80 28.14
N CYS A 22 29.02 -12.73 27.05
CA CYS A 22 27.69 -12.11 27.05
C CYS A 22 26.72 -12.83 28.02
N PRO A 23 26.29 -12.21 29.12
CA PRO A 23 25.48 -12.87 30.15
C PRO A 23 23.98 -12.93 29.80
N VAL A 24 23.59 -12.36 28.66
CA VAL A 24 22.19 -12.09 28.33
C VAL A 24 21.50 -13.34 27.81
N SER A 25 20.27 -13.51 28.25
CA SER A 25 19.32 -14.48 27.72
C SER A 25 17.94 -13.82 27.64
N ILE A 26 17.12 -14.26 26.71
CA ILE A 26 15.75 -13.76 26.51
C ILE A 26 14.81 -14.95 26.32
N SER A 27 13.61 -14.92 26.90
CA SER A 27 12.65 -16.00 26.66
C SER A 27 12.12 -15.94 25.23
N VAL A 28 11.68 -17.07 24.68
CA VAL A 28 11.07 -17.13 23.35
C VAL A 28 9.82 -16.24 23.35
N THR A 29 8.96 -16.39 24.36
CA THR A 29 7.73 -15.60 24.51
C THR A 29 8.01 -14.11 24.59
N GLU A 30 8.98 -13.68 25.41
CA GLU A 30 9.34 -12.27 25.57
C GLU A 30 9.88 -11.66 24.27
N LEU A 31 10.67 -12.43 23.51
CA LEU A 31 11.16 -11.97 22.21
C LEU A 31 10.02 -11.78 21.22
N GLU A 32 9.12 -12.76 21.12
CA GLU A 32 7.97 -12.72 20.22
C GLU A 32 7.00 -11.59 20.57
N ASP A 33 6.68 -11.42 21.85
CA ASP A 33 5.79 -10.36 22.32
C ASP A 33 6.35 -8.98 22.00
N ARG A 34 7.66 -8.78 22.10
CA ARG A 34 8.30 -7.50 21.73
C ARG A 34 8.19 -7.20 20.24
N ILE A 35 8.39 -8.22 19.40
CA ILE A 35 8.29 -8.09 17.93
C ILE A 35 6.85 -7.76 17.56
N LEU A 36 5.89 -8.50 18.10
CA LEU A 36 4.46 -8.29 17.85
C LEU A 36 4.00 -6.94 18.37
N ALA A 37 4.35 -6.56 19.60
CA ALA A 37 4.00 -5.27 20.18
C ALA A 37 4.50 -4.11 19.31
N SER A 38 5.74 -4.17 18.83
CA SER A 38 6.29 -3.10 17.99
C SER A 38 5.62 -3.02 16.61
N LEU A 39 5.28 -4.18 16.02
CA LEU A 39 4.52 -4.23 14.77
C LEU A 39 3.12 -3.62 14.96
N THR A 40 2.45 -4.01 16.04
CA THR A 40 1.14 -3.46 16.45
C THR A 40 1.24 -1.96 16.68
N ASP A 41 2.18 -1.48 17.49
CA ASP A 41 2.36 -0.05 17.78
C ASP A 41 2.55 0.79 16.50
N ILE A 42 3.27 0.28 15.51
CA ILE A 42 3.44 0.97 14.21
C ILE A 42 2.15 1.00 13.41
N LEU A 43 1.41 -0.11 13.38
CA LEU A 43 0.18 -0.23 12.60
C LEU A 43 -0.99 0.57 13.22
N PHE A 44 -1.03 0.69 14.53
CA PHE A 44 -2.07 1.41 15.29
C PHE A 44 -1.69 2.85 15.64
N GLY A 45 -0.41 3.17 15.84
CA GLY A 45 0.06 4.45 16.36
C GLY A 45 0.04 5.62 15.38
N ARG A 46 -0.49 5.43 14.15
CA ARG A 46 -0.47 6.44 13.06
C ARG A 46 -1.83 6.58 12.38
N GLU A 47 -2.89 6.33 13.13
CA GLU A 47 -4.27 6.37 12.65
C GLU A 47 -4.64 7.72 12.03
N ASP A 48 -4.17 8.81 12.63
CA ASP A 48 -4.27 10.19 12.13
C ASP A 48 -3.65 10.36 10.74
N LEU A 49 -2.47 9.78 10.51
CA LEU A 49 -1.81 9.85 9.20
C LEU A 49 -2.48 9.00 8.14
N ILE A 50 -3.08 7.88 8.53
CA ILE A 50 -3.82 7.02 7.59
C ILE A 50 -5.12 7.70 7.16
N GLU A 51 -5.82 8.37 8.07
CA GLU A 51 -6.99 9.17 7.74
C GLU A 51 -6.62 10.34 6.82
N GLU A 52 -5.56 11.07 7.13
CA GLU A 52 -5.05 12.17 6.30
C GLU A 52 -4.60 11.68 4.92
N PHE A 53 -3.85 10.56 4.87
CA PHE A 53 -3.48 9.91 3.61
C PHE A 53 -4.72 9.52 2.80
N ALA A 54 -5.71 8.88 3.41
CA ALA A 54 -6.93 8.46 2.74
C ALA A 54 -7.75 9.66 2.25
N ALA A 55 -7.76 10.78 2.98
CA ALA A 55 -8.39 12.02 2.55
C ALA A 55 -7.65 12.65 1.36
N SER A 56 -6.34 12.82 1.47
CA SER A 56 -5.47 13.38 0.43
C SER A 56 -5.48 12.54 -0.85
N PHE A 57 -5.40 11.22 -0.71
CA PHE A 57 -5.45 10.29 -1.84
C PHE A 57 -6.82 10.30 -2.54
N ARG A 58 -7.93 10.36 -1.78
CA ARG A 58 -9.27 10.54 -2.36
C ARG A 58 -9.38 11.86 -3.12
N ALA A 59 -8.91 12.96 -2.53
CA ALA A 59 -8.91 14.26 -3.18
C ALA A 59 -8.11 14.23 -4.50
N GLU A 60 -6.97 13.56 -4.51
CA GLU A 60 -6.12 13.43 -5.69
C GLU A 60 -6.77 12.54 -6.77
N VAL A 61 -7.38 11.42 -6.39
CA VAL A 61 -8.11 10.56 -7.33
C VAL A 61 -9.31 11.29 -7.91
N GLU A 62 -10.05 12.06 -7.10
CA GLU A 62 -11.14 12.89 -7.58
C GLU A 62 -10.64 14.02 -8.50
N ARG A 63 -9.50 14.64 -8.19
CA ARG A 63 -8.84 15.62 -9.08
C ARG A 63 -8.45 14.99 -10.41
N LEU A 64 -7.89 13.78 -10.40
CA LEU A 64 -7.55 13.02 -11.60
C LEU A 64 -8.80 12.61 -12.39
N ARG A 65 -9.90 12.27 -11.72
CA ARG A 65 -11.21 12.03 -12.36
C ARG A 65 -11.75 13.29 -13.03
N ARG A 66 -11.71 14.45 -12.35
CA ARG A 66 -12.19 15.73 -12.90
C ARG A 66 -11.34 16.25 -14.06
N SER A 67 -10.02 16.07 -13.98
CA SER A 67 -9.10 16.45 -15.06
C SER A 67 -9.18 15.50 -16.26
N ARG A 68 -9.69 14.28 -16.07
CA ARG A 68 -10.08 13.38 -17.15
C ARG A 68 -11.51 13.69 -17.59
N THR A 69 -11.65 14.70 -18.44
CA THR A 69 -12.88 14.85 -19.22
C THR A 69 -13.02 13.64 -20.11
N ASP A 70 -13.96 12.75 -19.80
CA ASP A 70 -14.38 11.72 -20.75
C ASP A 70 -15.02 12.44 -21.94
N ASN A 71 -14.28 12.56 -23.05
CA ASN A 71 -14.78 13.16 -24.27
C ASN A 71 -15.68 12.19 -25.06
N ARG A 72 -15.74 10.92 -24.67
CA ARG A 72 -16.52 9.90 -25.35
C ARG A 72 -18.02 10.23 -25.43
N PRO A 73 -18.70 10.75 -24.39
CA PRO A 73 -20.10 11.17 -24.48
C PRO A 73 -20.29 12.36 -25.44
N ALA A 74 -19.33 13.28 -25.52
CA ALA A 74 -19.38 14.39 -26.47
C ALA A 74 -19.21 13.89 -27.92
N LEU A 75 -18.23 13.01 -28.15
CA LEU A 75 -18.00 12.37 -29.45
C LEU A 75 -19.20 11.53 -29.88
N GLN A 76 -19.84 10.80 -28.97
CA GLN A 76 -21.04 10.02 -29.25
C GLN A 76 -22.22 10.93 -29.65
N LYS A 77 -22.44 12.04 -28.93
CA LYS A 77 -23.47 13.03 -29.29
C LYS A 77 -23.24 13.63 -30.68
N GLU A 78 -21.99 13.93 -31.02
CA GLU A 78 -21.64 14.40 -32.37
C GLU A 78 -21.92 13.32 -33.43
N LEU A 79 -21.56 12.06 -33.16
CA LEU A 79 -21.81 10.94 -34.05
C LEU A 79 -23.30 10.76 -34.31
N ASP A 80 -24.14 10.81 -33.27
CA ASP A 80 -25.59 10.71 -33.38
C ASP A 80 -26.20 11.88 -34.17
N LYS A 81 -25.61 13.07 -34.08
CA LYS A 81 -26.02 14.23 -34.88
C LYS A 81 -25.69 14.02 -36.36
N VAL A 82 -24.47 13.59 -36.67
CA VAL A 82 -24.03 13.32 -38.04
C VAL A 82 -24.84 12.18 -38.67
N ALA A 83 -25.08 11.08 -37.93
CA ALA A 83 -25.90 9.97 -38.38
C ALA A 83 -27.34 10.41 -38.74
N ARG A 84 -27.98 11.22 -37.89
CA ARG A 84 -29.31 11.79 -38.18
C ARG A 84 -29.31 12.73 -39.38
N SER A 85 -28.24 13.48 -39.61
CA SER A 85 -28.11 14.33 -40.79
C SER A 85 -27.96 13.53 -42.08
N ILE A 86 -27.22 12.42 -42.04
CA ILE A 86 -27.10 11.48 -43.18
C ILE A 86 -28.47 10.87 -43.48
N ASP A 87 -29.17 10.38 -42.47
CA ASP A 87 -30.49 9.75 -42.60
C ASP A 87 -31.50 10.70 -43.26
N ARG A 88 -31.59 11.95 -42.80
CA ARG A 88 -32.45 12.98 -43.41
C ARG A 88 -32.08 13.29 -44.86
N ALA A 89 -30.78 13.34 -45.19
CA ALA A 89 -30.35 13.57 -46.56
C ALA A 89 -30.73 12.41 -47.49
N LEU A 90 -30.66 11.17 -46.98
CA LEU A 90 -31.10 9.99 -47.71
C LEU A 90 -32.62 9.98 -47.90
N SER A 91 -33.40 10.26 -46.85
CA SER A 91 -34.87 10.39 -46.96
C SER A 91 -35.28 11.42 -48.00
N PHE A 92 -34.63 12.59 -48.03
CA PHE A 92 -34.91 13.64 -49.02
C PHE A 92 -34.66 13.19 -50.47
N ILE A 93 -33.66 12.34 -50.72
CA ILE A 93 -33.42 11.74 -52.04
C ILE A 93 -34.50 10.69 -52.36
N LEU A 94 -34.78 9.81 -51.39
CA LEU A 94 -35.66 8.65 -51.58
C LEU A 94 -37.13 9.03 -51.74
N GLU A 95 -37.58 10.12 -51.11
CA GLU A 95 -38.95 10.65 -51.20
C GLU A 95 -39.19 11.43 -52.50
N GLY A 96 -38.16 11.67 -53.32
CA GLY A 96 -38.27 12.25 -54.66
C GLY A 96 -38.23 13.78 -54.70
N ASP A 97 -38.03 14.44 -53.56
CA ASP A 97 -38.02 15.90 -53.45
C ASP A 97 -36.65 16.55 -53.77
N GLY A 98 -35.60 15.74 -53.97
CA GLY A 98 -34.22 16.22 -54.12
C GLY A 98 -33.50 15.77 -55.39
N ASP A 99 -32.71 16.67 -55.98
CA ASP A 99 -31.70 16.31 -56.99
C ASP A 99 -30.50 15.60 -56.31
N PRO A 100 -30.21 14.32 -56.64
CA PRO A 100 -29.08 13.58 -56.08
C PRO A 100 -27.72 14.26 -56.31
N GLY A 101 -27.58 15.03 -57.39
CA GLY A 101 -26.36 15.77 -57.71
C GLY A 101 -26.08 16.89 -56.70
N SER A 102 -27.11 17.57 -56.23
CA SER A 102 -27.03 18.75 -55.36
C SER A 102 -26.46 18.47 -53.96
N ILE A 103 -26.67 17.26 -53.41
CA ILE A 103 -26.32 16.92 -52.02
C ILE A 103 -25.21 15.89 -51.88
N ARG A 104 -24.72 15.31 -52.98
CA ARG A 104 -23.65 14.30 -53.00
C ARG A 104 -22.38 14.75 -52.27
N SER A 105 -21.94 15.99 -52.50
CA SER A 105 -20.74 16.55 -51.84
C SER A 105 -20.92 16.61 -50.33
N LYS A 106 -22.12 17.04 -49.87
CA LYS A 106 -22.42 17.16 -48.45
C LYS A 106 -22.51 15.80 -47.76
N LEU A 107 -23.09 14.81 -48.44
CA LEU A 107 -23.18 13.45 -47.94
C LEU A 107 -21.78 12.82 -47.76
N ALA A 108 -20.88 13.04 -48.71
CA ALA A 108 -19.49 12.57 -48.62
C ALA A 108 -18.74 13.20 -47.43
N GLU A 109 -18.92 14.50 -47.17
CA GLU A 109 -18.37 15.19 -45.99
C GLU A 109 -18.90 14.58 -44.68
N LEU A 110 -20.21 14.34 -44.60
CA LEU A 110 -20.84 13.76 -43.40
C LEU A 110 -20.37 12.33 -43.15
N GLU A 111 -20.23 11.51 -44.20
CA GLU A 111 -19.67 10.17 -44.09
C GLU A 111 -18.21 10.17 -43.62
N ALA A 112 -17.39 11.09 -44.16
CA ALA A 112 -16.01 11.25 -43.72
C ALA A 112 -15.96 11.62 -42.24
N LYS A 113 -16.79 12.58 -41.80
CA LYS A 113 -16.90 12.99 -40.39
C LYS A 113 -17.39 11.85 -39.50
N LYS A 114 -18.35 11.05 -39.95
CA LYS A 114 -18.83 9.84 -39.23
C LYS A 114 -17.68 8.85 -38.99
N ARG A 115 -16.93 8.52 -40.05
CA ARG A 115 -15.79 7.59 -39.98
C ARG A 115 -14.69 8.09 -39.03
N ASP A 116 -14.46 9.39 -39.01
CA ASP A 116 -13.50 10.02 -38.11
C ASP A 116 -13.95 9.97 -36.65
N LEU A 117 -15.20 10.35 -36.35
CA LEU A 117 -15.78 10.27 -35.01
C LEU A 117 -15.78 8.82 -34.47
N GLU A 118 -16.15 7.85 -35.30
CA GLU A 118 -16.08 6.42 -34.93
C GLU A 118 -14.64 5.97 -34.63
N ARG A 119 -13.65 6.49 -35.37
CA ARG A 119 -12.23 6.20 -35.12
C ARG A 119 -11.79 6.78 -33.78
N GLN A 120 -12.14 8.03 -33.48
CA GLN A 120 -11.84 8.68 -32.21
C GLN A 120 -12.46 7.94 -31.02
N ILE A 121 -13.71 7.48 -31.16
CA ILE A 121 -14.40 6.67 -30.13
C ILE A 121 -13.73 5.29 -29.96
N ARG A 122 -13.27 4.64 -31.04
CA ARG A 122 -12.53 3.37 -30.92
C ARG A 122 -11.16 3.54 -30.25
N GLN A 123 -10.51 4.69 -30.47
CA GLN A 123 -9.21 5.01 -29.89
C GLN A 123 -9.29 5.50 -28.45
N SER A 124 -10.46 6.01 -28.00
CA SER A 124 -10.70 6.32 -26.59
C SER A 124 -10.80 5.01 -25.80
N VAL A 125 -9.69 4.57 -25.20
CA VAL A 125 -9.69 3.44 -24.26
C VAL A 125 -10.27 3.96 -22.93
N PRO A 126 -11.35 3.35 -22.39
CA PRO A 126 -11.81 3.68 -21.05
C PRO A 126 -10.67 3.34 -20.09
N THR A 127 -10.10 4.35 -19.44
CA THR A 127 -9.11 4.07 -18.41
C THR A 127 -9.84 3.41 -17.24
N PRO A 128 -9.37 2.27 -16.71
CA PRO A 128 -10.03 1.62 -15.59
C PRO A 128 -10.21 2.62 -14.45
N THR A 129 -11.46 2.78 -13.99
CA THR A 129 -11.77 3.58 -12.83
C THR A 129 -11.17 2.88 -11.63
N ILE A 130 -10.22 3.55 -10.95
CA ILE A 130 -9.77 3.10 -9.64
C ILE A 130 -10.90 3.45 -8.67
N ASP A 131 -11.71 2.47 -8.31
CA ASP A 131 -12.77 2.63 -7.31
C ASP A 131 -12.18 2.44 -5.91
N ILE A 132 -12.02 3.56 -5.23
CA ILE A 132 -11.55 3.58 -3.85
C ILE A 132 -12.76 3.46 -2.95
N HIS A 133 -12.69 2.55 -1.99
CA HIS A 133 -13.72 2.42 -0.97
C HIS A 133 -13.90 3.77 -0.24
N PRO A 134 -15.13 4.30 -0.12
CA PRO A 134 -15.38 5.63 0.44
C PRO A 134 -14.86 5.80 1.87
N ASN A 135 -14.69 4.67 2.58
CA ASN A 135 -14.22 4.63 3.95
C ASN A 135 -12.97 3.76 4.09
N LEU A 136 -11.91 4.11 3.37
CA LEU A 136 -10.64 3.37 3.38
C LEU A 136 -9.97 3.37 4.77
N GLY A 137 -10.07 4.48 5.50
CA GLY A 137 -9.51 4.59 6.86
C GLY A 137 -10.17 3.62 7.84
N GLU A 138 -11.50 3.54 7.87
CA GLU A 138 -12.19 2.59 8.76
C GLU A 138 -12.00 1.13 8.31
N LEU A 139 -11.92 0.88 7.00
CA LEU A 139 -11.60 -0.46 6.49
C LEU A 139 -10.20 -0.88 6.95
N TYR A 140 -9.21 0.00 6.84
CA TYR A 140 -7.86 -0.22 7.33
C TYR A 140 -7.89 -0.52 8.84
N ARG A 141 -8.55 0.34 9.64
CA ARG A 141 -8.70 0.16 11.10
C ARG A 141 -9.26 -1.23 11.43
N ARG A 142 -10.37 -1.62 10.80
CA ARG A 142 -10.99 -2.93 11.02
C ARG A 142 -10.06 -4.08 10.66
N LYS A 143 -9.33 -3.97 9.55
CA LYS A 143 -8.41 -5.01 9.09
C LYS A 143 -7.20 -5.15 10.01
N VAL A 144 -6.66 -4.04 10.50
CA VAL A 144 -5.55 -4.05 11.46
C VAL A 144 -5.99 -4.57 12.82
N GLN A 145 -7.20 -4.22 13.29
CA GLN A 145 -7.80 -4.79 14.50
C GLN A 145 -8.02 -6.31 14.40
N GLU A 146 -8.58 -6.75 13.27
CA GLU A 146 -8.78 -8.18 12.99
C GLU A 146 -7.44 -8.92 12.98
N MET A 147 -6.42 -8.36 12.34
CA MET A 147 -5.07 -8.92 12.32
C MET A 147 -4.49 -9.00 13.75
N ASN A 148 -4.58 -7.95 14.55
CA ASN A 148 -4.08 -7.97 15.93
C ASN A 148 -4.76 -9.06 16.76
N ARG A 149 -6.08 -9.24 16.59
CA ARG A 149 -6.82 -10.32 17.25
C ARG A 149 -6.29 -11.70 16.86
N LEU A 150 -5.98 -11.90 15.58
CA LEU A 150 -5.41 -13.16 15.08
C LEU A 150 -3.95 -13.37 15.52
N LEU A 151 -3.17 -12.29 15.70
CA LEU A 151 -1.80 -12.38 16.23
C LEU A 151 -1.78 -12.76 17.72
N LEU A 152 -2.82 -12.40 18.47
CA LEU A 152 -2.97 -12.69 19.90
C LEU A 152 -3.70 -14.01 20.20
N ASP A 153 -4.33 -14.64 19.21
CA ASP A 153 -5.00 -15.93 19.37
C ASP A 153 -3.98 -17.08 19.41
N GLU A 154 -3.97 -17.85 20.51
CA GLU A 154 -3.05 -18.98 20.74
C GLU A 154 -3.09 -20.02 19.62
N ALA A 155 -4.24 -20.20 18.96
CA ALA A 155 -4.37 -21.16 17.87
C ALA A 155 -3.64 -20.71 16.59
N THR A 156 -3.63 -19.41 16.29
CA THR A 156 -3.05 -18.84 15.07
C THR A 156 -1.66 -18.23 15.28
N ARG A 157 -1.28 -17.96 16.53
CA ARG A 157 0.03 -17.40 16.93
C ARG A 157 1.23 -18.15 16.33
N PRO A 158 1.29 -19.50 16.29
CA PRO A 158 2.42 -20.21 15.69
C PRO A 158 2.59 -19.93 14.19
N GLN A 159 1.47 -19.92 13.44
CA GLN A 159 1.47 -19.67 11.99
C GLN A 159 1.84 -18.22 11.68
N ALA A 160 1.30 -17.27 12.46
CA ALA A 160 1.66 -15.87 12.36
C ALA A 160 3.16 -15.65 12.60
N MET A 161 3.72 -16.28 13.64
CA MET A 161 5.14 -16.18 13.94
C MET A 161 6.03 -16.81 12.87
N GLU A 162 5.58 -17.87 12.18
CA GLU A 162 6.29 -18.44 11.05
C GLU A 162 6.41 -17.46 9.89
N ILE A 163 5.30 -16.79 9.53
CA ILE A 163 5.28 -15.75 8.51
C ILE A 163 6.19 -14.58 8.92
N ILE A 164 6.07 -14.09 10.16
CA ILE A 164 6.90 -12.98 10.66
C ILE A 164 8.39 -13.37 10.63
N ARG A 165 8.74 -14.59 11.04
CA ARG A 165 10.12 -15.09 10.97
C ARG A 165 10.64 -15.16 9.54
N SER A 166 9.81 -15.46 8.55
CA SER A 166 10.23 -15.43 7.14
C SER A 166 10.66 -14.03 6.67
N LEU A 167 10.19 -12.97 7.33
CA LEU A 167 10.55 -11.58 7.05
C LEU A 167 11.77 -11.09 7.85
N VAL A 168 12.28 -11.90 8.77
CA VAL A 168 13.41 -11.57 9.64
C VAL A 168 14.63 -12.36 9.19
N GLU A 169 15.70 -11.65 8.81
CA GLU A 169 16.97 -12.24 8.41
C GLU A 169 17.80 -12.68 9.61
N ARG A 170 17.95 -11.79 10.60
CA ARG A 170 18.60 -12.10 11.87
C ARG A 170 18.08 -11.23 13.00
N ILE A 171 18.30 -11.71 14.22
CA ILE A 171 17.97 -10.99 15.44
C ILE A 171 19.25 -10.91 16.27
N GLU A 172 19.67 -9.69 16.61
CA GLU A 172 20.78 -9.47 17.53
C GLU A 172 20.24 -9.11 18.91
N VAL A 173 20.66 -9.88 19.91
CA VAL A 173 20.29 -9.67 21.30
C VAL A 173 21.55 -9.23 22.05
N THR A 174 21.56 -7.98 22.50
CA THR A 174 22.68 -7.37 23.21
C THR A 174 22.31 -7.00 24.65
N PRO A 175 23.28 -6.85 25.56
CA PRO A 175 23.01 -6.31 26.88
C PRO A 175 22.39 -4.91 26.78
N GLY A 176 21.26 -4.71 27.44
CA GLY A 176 20.60 -3.41 27.53
C GLY A 176 21.25 -2.51 28.58
N ALA A 177 20.82 -1.25 28.61
CA ALA A 177 21.34 -0.22 29.51
C ALA A 177 21.10 -0.54 31.01
N THR A 178 20.08 -1.34 31.33
CA THR A 178 19.77 -1.78 32.69
C THR A 178 20.14 -3.24 32.87
N ARG A 179 20.70 -3.59 34.03
CA ARG A 179 21.01 -4.98 34.39
C ARG A 179 19.77 -5.88 34.24
N GLY A 180 19.88 -6.94 33.45
CA GLY A 180 18.80 -7.90 33.21
C GLY A 180 17.87 -7.55 32.03
N LYS A 181 17.97 -6.35 31.44
CA LYS A 181 17.26 -6.02 30.20
C LYS A 181 18.11 -6.36 29.00
N ALA A 182 17.53 -7.03 28.01
CA ALA A 182 18.13 -7.24 26.70
C ALA A 182 17.65 -6.18 25.71
N THR A 183 18.55 -5.68 24.87
CA THR A 183 18.21 -4.91 23.67
C THR A 183 18.07 -5.88 22.51
N VAL A 184 16.94 -5.80 21.79
CA VAL A 184 16.67 -6.63 20.62
C VAL A 184 16.75 -5.74 19.38
N THR A 185 17.59 -6.14 18.43
CA THR A 185 17.74 -5.48 17.14
C THR A 185 17.32 -6.45 16.04
N LEU A 186 16.38 -6.04 15.20
CA LEU A 186 15.90 -6.84 14.06
C LEU A 186 16.64 -6.44 12.78
N TYR A 187 16.86 -7.43 11.92
CA TYR A 187 17.46 -7.27 10.60
C TYR A 187 16.59 -7.99 9.56
N GLY A 188 16.56 -7.46 8.34
CA GLY A 188 15.84 -8.03 7.20
C GLY A 188 14.70 -7.14 6.69
N ALA A 189 13.77 -7.73 5.95
CA ALA A 189 12.65 -7.03 5.34
C ALA A 189 11.74 -6.37 6.38
N LEU A 190 11.45 -7.08 7.47
CA LEU A 190 10.62 -6.53 8.56
C LEU A 190 11.26 -5.28 9.16
N ALA A 191 12.57 -5.30 9.47
CA ALA A 191 13.26 -4.13 10.02
C ALA A 191 13.18 -2.91 9.07
N SER A 192 13.33 -3.15 7.76
CA SER A 192 13.24 -2.11 6.75
C SER A 192 11.85 -1.46 6.68
N ILE A 193 10.79 -2.28 6.81
CA ILE A 193 9.40 -1.79 6.85
C ILE A 193 9.15 -0.97 8.11
N LEU A 194 9.60 -1.46 9.27
CA LEU A 194 9.41 -0.76 10.54
C LEU A 194 10.13 0.60 10.53
N ASP A 195 11.36 0.66 10.03
CA ASP A 195 12.13 1.91 9.92
C ASP A 195 11.47 2.93 8.99
N PHE A 196 11.01 2.48 7.82
CA PHE A 196 10.29 3.33 6.88
C PHE A 196 9.02 3.92 7.53
N ALA A 197 8.25 3.08 8.23
CA ALA A 197 7.01 3.50 8.88
C ALA A 197 7.26 4.47 10.04
N LEU A 198 8.35 4.29 10.80
CA LEU A 198 8.71 5.13 11.94
C LEU A 198 9.29 6.50 11.53
N GLY A 199 9.57 6.74 10.25
CA GLY A 199 10.11 8.02 9.80
C GLY A 199 11.49 8.35 10.36
N ALA A 200 12.24 7.33 10.83
CA ALA A 200 13.64 7.50 11.19
C ALA A 200 14.38 7.95 9.93
N THR A 201 14.84 9.20 9.93
CA THR A 201 15.59 9.77 8.83
C THR A 201 16.84 8.91 8.57
N HIS A 202 17.02 8.55 7.30
CA HIS A 202 18.10 7.74 6.71
C HIS A 202 17.87 6.22 6.64
N ALA A 203 17.11 5.78 5.63
CA ALA A 203 17.44 4.56 4.91
C ALA A 203 17.16 4.77 3.41
N LYS A 204 18.22 4.85 2.59
CA LYS A 204 18.07 4.65 1.14
C LYS A 204 17.71 3.18 0.95
N ALA A 205 16.49 2.90 0.48
CA ALA A 205 16.15 1.60 -0.05
C ALA A 205 17.11 1.30 -1.21
N THR A 206 18.02 0.35 -1.01
CA THR A 206 18.79 -0.23 -2.12
C THR A 206 17.96 -1.37 -2.71
N ALA A 207 18.08 -1.57 -4.02
CA ALA A 207 17.34 -2.59 -4.77
C ALA A 207 17.61 -4.04 -4.32
N ASP A 208 18.47 -4.25 -3.32
CA ASP A 208 18.94 -5.55 -2.83
C ASP A 208 18.53 -5.85 -1.37
N GLY A 209 17.57 -5.10 -0.80
CA GLY A 209 16.88 -5.51 0.43
C GLY A 209 17.73 -5.60 1.72
N GLY A 210 18.88 -4.92 1.78
CA GLY A 210 19.80 -4.99 2.93
C GLY A 210 19.92 -3.69 3.75
N LEU A 211 19.55 -3.82 5.04
CA LEU A 211 19.88 -3.01 6.24
C LEU A 211 19.30 -1.60 6.44
N CYS A 212 18.34 -1.51 7.39
CA CYS A 212 18.29 -0.44 8.40
C CYS A 212 17.65 -0.96 9.73
N ARG A 213 17.93 -0.27 10.85
CA ARG A 213 17.97 -0.70 12.25
C ARG A 213 16.77 -0.22 13.10
N SER A 214 15.86 -1.14 13.44
CA SER A 214 14.85 -0.92 14.50
C SER A 214 15.35 -1.44 15.86
N LEU A 215 15.42 -0.54 16.85
CA LEU A 215 15.82 -0.83 18.24
C LEU A 215 14.56 -0.98 19.12
N MET A 216 14.31 -2.18 19.65
CA MET A 216 13.23 -2.40 20.61
C MET A 216 13.81 -2.48 22.04
N VAL A 217 13.44 -1.54 22.90
CA VAL A 217 13.89 -1.50 24.31
C VAL A 217 12.70 -1.61 25.26
N ALA A 218 12.85 -2.44 26.30
CA ALA A 218 11.80 -2.69 27.29
C ALA A 218 11.57 -1.47 28.20
N GLY A 219 10.46 -0.77 27.96
CA GLY A 219 9.78 0.08 28.95
C GLY A 219 10.35 1.49 29.13
N ALA A 220 9.78 2.42 28.36
CA ALA A 220 9.29 3.73 28.79
C ALA A 220 8.46 4.27 27.61
N GLY A 221 7.35 4.94 27.88
CA GLY A 221 6.54 5.57 26.84
C GLY A 221 7.41 6.39 25.89
N PHE A 222 7.06 6.34 24.61
CA PHE A 222 7.60 7.19 23.55
C PHE A 222 7.14 8.65 23.76
N GLU A 223 7.58 9.29 24.84
CA GLU A 223 7.56 10.74 24.95
C GLU A 223 8.87 11.30 24.38
N PRO A 224 8.81 12.27 23.46
CA PRO A 224 10.02 12.97 23.02
C PRO A 224 10.60 13.70 24.23
N ALA A 225 11.85 13.38 24.60
CA ALA A 225 12.59 14.15 25.57
C ALA A 225 12.69 15.59 25.06
N ALA A 226 11.87 16.48 25.63
CA ALA A 226 12.02 17.91 25.46
C ALA A 226 13.36 18.31 26.09
N PHE A 227 14.40 18.47 25.26
CA PHE A 227 15.63 19.12 25.67
C PHE A 227 15.31 20.56 26.06
N ARG A 228 15.42 20.87 27.36
CA ARG A 228 15.59 22.24 27.83
C ARG A 228 17.08 22.55 27.89
N LEU A 229 17.47 23.62 27.18
CA LEU A 229 18.74 24.34 27.35
C LEU A 229 18.73 25.10 28.69
#